data_AF-A0A1G8WH11-F1
#
_entry.id   AF-A0A1G8WH11-F1
#
_cell.length_a   1.000
_cell.length_b   1.000
_cell.length_c   1.000
_cell.angle_alpha   90.00
_cell.angle_beta   90.00
_cell.angle_gamma   90.00
#
_symmetry.space_group_name_H-M   'P 1'
#
loop_
_entity.id
_entity.type
_entity.pdbx_description
1 polymer ?
#
loop_
_entity_poly.entity_id
_entity_poly.type
_entity_poly.pdbx_seq_one_letter_code
_entity_poly.pdbx_strand_id
1 'polypeptide(L)'
;MLTSNFNYPYGFVFTDTEYDNIPSYYSKKVILNKYIYFYDDRETPQILIKGSNFLILHGNFVHVGKEKNLTNEELSSFLLDSFVSNYDTFLDTLDFIGGRYVVFAGDQSNVEIFTDATAMRSVYYATDHNLVASHYNLISDLIPTETLKLGKKYATVSFTYDKSPAENIKSIMPNFKLDFQNKDTKRFFPRSINKYKNMPEEQKYSLFEKL
;
A
#
# COMPACT_ATOMS: atom_id res chain seq x y z
N MET A 1 33.32 5.31 -7.25
CA MET A 1 32.27 5.86 -6.37
C MET A 1 31.13 6.33 -7.26
N LEU A 2 29.96 5.70 -7.19
CA LEU A 2 28.78 6.15 -7.93
C LEU A 2 28.23 7.38 -7.21
N THR A 3 28.58 8.58 -7.70
CA THR A 3 27.97 9.86 -7.31
C THR A 3 26.57 9.95 -7.90
N SER A 4 25.62 9.19 -7.36
CA SER A 4 24.22 9.31 -7.71
C SER A 4 23.50 9.92 -6.51
N ASN A 5 23.19 11.23 -6.56
CA ASN A 5 22.44 11.97 -5.56
C ASN A 5 20.92 11.62 -5.56
N PHE A 6 20.54 10.43 -5.99
CA PHE A 6 19.15 10.00 -6.09
C PHE A 6 18.72 9.28 -4.81
N ASN A 7 18.39 10.05 -3.76
CA ASN A 7 17.79 9.51 -2.55
C ASN A 7 16.38 9.00 -2.83
N TYR A 8 16.04 7.78 -2.40
CA TYR A 8 14.72 7.14 -2.54
C TYR A 8 14.33 6.80 -4.00
N PRO A 9 15.11 5.97 -4.70
CA PRO A 9 14.76 5.56 -6.06
C PRO A 9 13.48 4.73 -6.11
N TYR A 10 12.73 4.86 -7.22
CA TYR A 10 11.44 4.17 -7.45
C TYR A 10 10.41 4.46 -6.37
N GLY A 11 10.52 5.60 -5.68
CA GLY A 11 9.66 5.93 -4.56
C GLY A 11 8.46 6.80 -4.95
N PHE A 12 7.60 7.01 -3.96
CA PHE A 12 6.42 7.85 -4.07
C PHE A 12 6.10 8.52 -2.74
N VAL A 13 5.32 9.60 -2.82
CA VAL A 13 4.66 10.29 -1.70
C VAL A 13 3.22 10.59 -2.08
N PHE A 14 2.26 10.26 -1.21
CA PHE A 14 0.86 10.65 -1.32
C PHE A 14 0.48 11.47 -0.09
N THR A 15 -0.07 12.66 -0.33
CA THR A 15 -0.35 13.66 0.71
C THR A 15 -1.54 14.54 0.31
N ASP A 16 -2.13 15.27 1.26
CA ASP A 16 -3.08 16.37 0.99
C ASP A 16 -2.49 17.77 1.23
N THR A 17 -1.20 17.83 1.59
CA THR A 17 -0.45 19.05 1.91
C THR A 17 0.88 19.07 1.15
N GLU A 18 1.33 20.24 0.73
CA GLU A 18 2.63 20.44 0.09
C GLU A 18 3.78 20.30 1.11
N TYR A 19 4.92 19.80 0.65
CA TYR A 19 6.15 19.71 1.44
C TYR A 19 7.35 20.19 0.61
N ASP A 20 8.28 20.89 1.25
CA ASP A 20 9.43 21.50 0.56
C ASP A 20 10.56 20.50 0.25
N ASN A 21 10.70 19.43 1.04
CA ASN A 21 11.81 18.47 0.96
C ASN A 21 11.51 17.24 0.08
N ILE A 22 10.58 17.35 -0.87
CA ILE A 22 10.34 16.27 -1.84
C ILE A 22 11.55 16.17 -2.79
N PRO A 23 12.04 14.96 -3.13
CA PRO A 23 13.12 14.80 -4.09
C PRO A 23 12.81 15.54 -5.40
N SER A 24 13.69 16.46 -5.81
CA SER A 24 13.43 17.39 -6.91
C SER A 24 13.23 16.72 -8.28
N TYR A 25 13.61 15.45 -8.39
CA TYR A 25 13.45 14.64 -9.60
C TYR A 25 12.15 13.83 -9.61
N TYR A 26 11.33 13.90 -8.56
CA TYR A 26 10.01 13.30 -8.56
C TYR A 26 9.05 14.14 -9.40
N SER A 27 8.29 13.47 -10.25
CA SER A 27 7.12 14.03 -10.90
C SER A 27 6.01 14.28 -9.89
N LYS A 28 5.21 15.32 -10.13
CA LYS A 28 4.09 15.74 -9.27
C LYS A 28 2.78 15.64 -10.05
N LYS A 29 1.78 15.01 -9.44
CA LYS A 29 0.41 14.95 -9.95
C LYS A 29 -0.59 15.40 -8.88
N VAL A 30 -1.41 16.39 -9.20
CA VAL A 30 -2.55 16.77 -8.36
C VAL A 30 -3.74 15.87 -8.69
N ILE A 31 -4.36 15.30 -7.66
CA ILE A 31 -5.49 14.37 -7.72
C ILE A 31 -6.71 15.04 -7.08
N LEU A 32 -7.79 15.18 -7.88
CA LEU A 32 -9.05 15.79 -7.46
C LEU A 32 -8.91 17.15 -6.76
N ASN A 33 -7.92 17.97 -7.16
CA ASN A 33 -7.62 19.29 -6.58
C ASN A 33 -7.41 19.28 -5.05
N LYS A 34 -7.09 18.13 -4.46
CA LYS A 34 -6.93 17.97 -3.01
C LYS A 34 -5.65 17.22 -2.67
N TYR A 35 -5.47 16.04 -3.26
CA TYR A 35 -4.30 15.23 -2.97
C TYR A 35 -3.18 15.51 -3.96
N ILE A 36 -1.97 15.25 -3.54
CA ILE A 36 -0.76 15.40 -4.32
C ILE A 36 -0.03 14.07 -4.29
N TYR A 37 0.27 13.55 -5.48
CA TYR A 37 1.05 12.35 -5.67
C TYR A 37 2.39 12.71 -6.30
N PHE A 38 3.46 12.50 -5.55
CA PHE A 38 4.82 12.61 -6.05
C PHE A 38 5.37 11.21 -6.32
N TYR A 39 6.11 11.03 -7.42
CA TYR A 39 6.69 9.75 -7.75
C TYR A 39 7.92 9.88 -8.64
N ASP A 40 8.80 8.90 -8.57
CA ASP A 40 9.97 8.77 -9.42
C ASP A 40 9.60 8.22 -10.81
N ASP A 41 9.85 8.97 -11.88
CA ASP A 41 9.49 8.58 -13.26
C ASP A 41 10.19 7.32 -13.79
N ARG A 42 11.20 6.80 -13.08
CA ARG A 42 11.79 5.48 -13.39
C ARG A 42 10.79 4.33 -13.28
N GLU A 43 9.70 4.52 -12.55
CA GLU A 43 8.54 3.62 -12.55
C GLU A 43 7.25 4.46 -12.63
N THR A 44 6.61 4.47 -13.81
CA THR A 44 5.43 5.30 -14.03
C THR A 44 4.18 4.63 -13.44
N PRO A 45 3.42 5.30 -12.55
CA PRO A 45 2.16 4.80 -12.03
C PRO A 45 1.04 4.87 -13.07
N GLN A 46 0.07 3.96 -12.98
CA GLN A 46 -1.22 4.10 -13.65
C GLN A 46 -2.09 5.02 -12.78
N ILE A 47 -2.41 6.21 -13.27
CA ILE A 47 -3.26 7.19 -12.58
C ILE A 47 -4.53 7.40 -13.39
N LEU A 48 -5.67 7.07 -12.79
CA LEU A 48 -6.98 7.19 -13.42
C LEU A 48 -7.88 8.07 -12.56
N ILE A 49 -8.57 9.03 -13.17
CA ILE A 49 -9.55 9.89 -12.52
C ILE A 49 -10.84 9.81 -13.34
N LYS A 50 -11.96 9.42 -12.71
CA LYS A 50 -13.29 9.36 -13.32
C LYS A 50 -14.30 10.06 -12.42
N GLY A 51 -14.79 11.23 -12.86
CA GLY A 51 -15.70 12.04 -12.06
C GLY A 51 -15.04 12.46 -10.75
N SER A 52 -15.66 12.08 -9.62
CA SER A 52 -15.16 12.36 -8.27
C SER A 52 -14.26 11.25 -7.70
N ASN A 53 -13.99 10.19 -8.45
CA ASN A 53 -13.23 9.03 -7.97
C ASN A 53 -11.88 8.92 -8.69
N PHE A 54 -10.90 8.31 -8.03
CA PHE A 54 -9.59 8.07 -8.60
C PHE A 54 -9.02 6.71 -8.20
N LEU A 55 -8.07 6.25 -9.02
CA LEU A 55 -7.20 5.12 -8.75
C LEU A 55 -5.76 5.50 -9.07
N ILE A 56 -4.82 5.12 -8.21
CA ILE A 56 -3.38 5.09 -8.50
C ILE A 56 -2.91 3.66 -8.28
N LEU A 57 -2.40 3.02 -9.32
CA LEU A 57 -1.74 1.72 -9.22
C LEU A 57 -0.27 1.90 -9.59
N HIS A 58 0.62 1.74 -8.60
CA HIS A 58 2.04 2.03 -8.74
C HIS A 58 2.87 0.82 -8.33
N GLY A 59 3.70 0.34 -9.24
CA GLY A 59 4.58 -0.79 -9.03
C GLY A 59 4.82 -1.58 -10.30
N ASN A 60 5.44 -2.74 -10.13
CA ASN A 60 5.49 -3.76 -11.15
C ASN A 60 4.41 -4.80 -10.83
N PHE A 61 3.43 -4.95 -11.72
CA PHE A 61 2.28 -5.81 -11.51
C PHE A 61 1.82 -6.45 -12.82
N VAL A 62 1.13 -7.58 -12.69
CA VAL A 62 0.49 -8.29 -13.78
C VAL A 62 -0.83 -8.88 -13.30
N HIS A 63 -1.90 -8.71 -14.08
CA HIS A 63 -3.15 -9.41 -13.84
C HIS A 63 -3.03 -10.85 -14.36
N VAL A 64 -3.18 -11.82 -13.46
CA VAL A 64 -3.08 -13.26 -13.74
C VAL A 64 -4.45 -13.95 -13.69
N GLY A 65 -5.51 -13.22 -14.05
CA GLY A 65 -6.90 -13.64 -13.91
C GLY A 65 -7.20 -15.08 -14.34
N LYS A 66 -8.26 -15.68 -13.79
CA LYS A 66 -8.60 -17.10 -13.99
C LYS A 66 -8.82 -17.48 -15.47
N GLU A 67 -9.56 -16.66 -16.19
CA GLU A 67 -10.00 -16.96 -17.57
C GLU A 67 -9.33 -16.03 -18.61
N LYS A 68 -9.02 -14.79 -18.21
CA LYS A 68 -8.40 -13.78 -19.08
C LYS A 68 -7.49 -12.87 -18.24
N ASN A 69 -6.34 -12.52 -18.83
CA ASN A 69 -5.47 -11.46 -18.34
C ASN A 69 -5.93 -10.12 -18.91
N LEU A 70 -5.91 -9.09 -18.07
CA LEU A 70 -6.26 -7.71 -18.46
C LEU A 70 -4.97 -6.97 -18.76
N THR A 71 -4.99 -6.01 -19.69
CA THR A 71 -3.89 -5.03 -19.78
C THR A 71 -3.87 -4.16 -18.53
N ASN A 72 -2.78 -3.42 -18.31
CA ASN A 72 -2.66 -2.54 -17.15
C ASN A 72 -3.72 -1.41 -17.17
N GLU A 73 -4.08 -0.92 -18.35
CA GLU A 73 -5.13 0.08 -18.55
C GLU A 73 -6.52 -0.52 -18.29
N GLU A 74 -6.82 -1.71 -18.85
CA GLU A 74 -8.07 -2.43 -18.60
C GLU A 74 -8.25 -2.73 -17.10
N LEU A 75 -7.18 -3.22 -16.44
CA LEU A 75 -7.16 -3.51 -15.01
C LEU A 75 -7.44 -2.25 -14.19
N SER A 76 -6.76 -1.15 -14.48
CA SER A 76 -6.93 0.11 -13.74
C SER A 76 -8.36 0.66 -13.89
N SER A 77 -8.94 0.58 -15.10
CA SER A 77 -10.34 0.94 -15.30
C SER A 77 -11.27 0.04 -14.51
N PHE A 78 -11.07 -1.28 -14.58
CA PHE A 78 -11.91 -2.26 -13.90
C PHE A 78 -11.85 -2.10 -12.37
N LEU A 79 -10.65 -1.88 -11.82
CA LEU A 79 -10.47 -1.63 -10.38
C LEU A 79 -11.20 -0.36 -9.93
N LEU A 80 -11.08 0.74 -10.66
CA LEU A 80 -11.79 1.97 -10.29
C LEU A 80 -13.31 1.79 -10.37
N ASP A 81 -13.80 1.17 -11.45
CA ASP A 81 -15.24 0.98 -11.66
C ASP A 81 -15.83 0.03 -10.60
N SER A 82 -15.12 -1.05 -10.26
CA SER A 82 -15.53 -2.00 -9.20
C SER A 82 -15.41 -1.39 -7.80
N PHE A 83 -14.37 -0.60 -7.51
CA PHE A 83 -14.24 0.08 -6.21
C PHE A 83 -15.49 0.93 -5.89
N VAL A 84 -16.05 1.60 -6.90
CA VAL A 84 -17.25 2.44 -6.77
C VAL A 84 -18.55 1.63 -6.78
N SER A 85 -18.66 0.62 -7.65
CA SER A 85 -19.93 -0.07 -7.90
C SER A 85 -20.13 -1.37 -7.12
N ASN A 86 -19.05 -2.08 -6.80
CA ASN A 86 -19.07 -3.37 -6.11
C ASN A 86 -17.72 -3.65 -5.44
N TYR A 87 -17.62 -3.29 -4.15
CA TYR A 87 -16.38 -3.38 -3.38
C TYR A 87 -15.83 -4.81 -3.27
N ASP A 88 -16.69 -5.83 -3.18
CA ASP A 88 -16.24 -7.22 -3.14
C ASP A 88 -15.57 -7.64 -4.46
N THR A 89 -16.11 -7.19 -5.61
CA THR A 89 -15.49 -7.42 -6.92
C THR A 89 -14.12 -6.76 -7.01
N PHE A 90 -13.96 -5.57 -6.44
CA PHE A 90 -12.67 -4.89 -6.35
C PHE A 90 -11.67 -5.73 -5.55
N LEU A 91 -12.05 -6.20 -4.35
CA LEU A 91 -11.18 -7.03 -3.52
C LEU A 91 -10.84 -8.37 -4.19
N ASP A 92 -11.80 -9.01 -4.83
CA ASP A 92 -11.58 -10.26 -5.58
C ASP A 92 -10.62 -10.04 -6.74
N THR A 93 -10.63 -8.87 -7.37
CA THR A 93 -9.67 -8.53 -8.44
C THR A 93 -8.26 -8.38 -7.91
N LEU A 94 -8.08 -7.75 -6.74
CA LEU A 94 -6.75 -7.60 -6.12
C LEU A 94 -6.06 -8.96 -5.89
N ASP A 95 -6.82 -10.00 -5.55
CA ASP A 95 -6.29 -11.35 -5.36
C ASP A 95 -5.64 -11.95 -6.63
N PHE A 96 -6.01 -11.46 -7.82
CA PHE A 96 -5.46 -11.91 -9.11
C PHE A 96 -4.40 -10.97 -9.68
N ILE A 97 -3.85 -10.07 -8.87
CA ILE A 97 -2.73 -9.22 -9.27
C ILE A 97 -1.45 -9.74 -8.61
N GLY A 98 -0.55 -10.26 -9.42
CA GLY A 98 0.79 -10.65 -8.99
C GLY A 98 1.77 -9.50 -9.15
N GLY A 99 2.70 -9.34 -8.21
CA GLY A 99 3.81 -8.39 -8.33
C GLY A 99 4.12 -7.65 -7.04
N ARG A 100 4.78 -6.49 -7.21
CA ARG A 100 5.17 -5.54 -6.16
C ARG A 100 4.49 -4.22 -6.48
N TYR A 101 3.39 -3.93 -5.81
CA TYR A 101 2.58 -2.74 -6.12
C TYR A 101 1.84 -2.21 -4.90
N VAL A 102 1.36 -0.98 -5.05
CA VAL A 102 0.42 -0.34 -4.13
C VAL A 102 -0.75 0.21 -4.95
N VAL A 103 -1.95 0.10 -4.41
CA VAL A 103 -3.17 0.71 -4.96
C VAL A 103 -3.65 1.79 -4.01
N PHE A 104 -3.90 2.99 -4.53
CA PHE A 104 -4.68 4.03 -3.86
C PHE A 104 -6.01 4.13 -4.60
N ALA A 105 -7.12 4.03 -3.88
CA ALA A 105 -8.46 4.12 -4.46
C ALA A 105 -9.33 4.99 -3.56
N GLY A 106 -10.10 5.90 -4.15
CA GLY A 106 -10.93 6.79 -3.33
C GLY A 106 -11.53 7.96 -4.07
N ASP A 107 -11.98 8.93 -3.27
CA ASP A 107 -12.53 10.21 -3.68
C ASP A 107 -11.95 11.34 -2.81
N GLN A 108 -12.52 12.55 -2.91
CA GLN A 108 -12.09 13.70 -2.09
C GLN A 108 -12.31 13.52 -0.58
N SER A 109 -13.16 12.59 -0.15
CA SER A 109 -13.52 12.36 1.25
C SER A 109 -12.77 11.18 1.87
N ASN A 110 -12.67 10.06 1.16
CA ASN A 110 -12.12 8.81 1.66
C ASN A 110 -11.12 8.22 0.67
N VAL A 111 -9.97 7.78 1.17
CA VAL A 111 -8.93 7.10 0.37
C VAL A 111 -8.48 5.85 1.09
N GLU A 112 -8.53 4.73 0.40
CA GLU A 112 -8.03 3.44 0.86
C GLU A 112 -6.75 3.07 0.11
N ILE A 113 -5.79 2.53 0.84
CA ILE A 113 -4.47 2.19 0.31
C ILE A 113 -4.20 0.72 0.57
N PHE A 114 -3.96 -0.04 -0.49
CA PHE A 114 -3.79 -1.49 -0.48
C PHE A 114 -2.38 -1.85 -0.93
N THR A 115 -1.76 -2.80 -0.22
CA THR A 115 -0.48 -3.39 -0.63
C THR A 115 -0.69 -4.69 -1.40
N ASP A 116 0.32 -5.12 -2.14
CA ASP A 116 0.41 -6.50 -2.61
C ASP A 116 0.38 -7.51 -1.44
N ALA A 117 0.18 -8.79 -1.78
CA ALA A 117 -0.04 -9.89 -0.83
C ALA A 117 1.10 -10.10 0.18
N THR A 118 2.31 -9.60 -0.12
CA THR A 118 3.52 -9.72 0.71
C THR A 118 4.05 -8.35 1.17
N ALA A 119 3.35 -7.26 0.86
CA ALA A 119 3.82 -5.88 1.03
C ALA A 119 5.27 -5.68 0.52
N MET A 120 5.60 -6.31 -0.60
CA MET A 120 6.93 -6.20 -1.22
C MET A 120 7.26 -4.77 -1.63
N ARG A 121 6.23 -3.99 -1.97
CA ARG A 121 6.38 -2.53 -2.03
C ARG A 121 6.08 -2.00 -0.64
N SER A 122 7.12 -1.53 0.05
CA SER A 122 6.93 -0.92 1.36
C SER A 122 6.05 0.32 1.25
N VAL A 123 5.13 0.46 2.20
CA VAL A 123 4.27 1.62 2.33
C VAL A 123 4.30 2.04 3.79
N TYR A 124 4.86 3.21 4.03
CA TYR A 124 4.89 3.85 5.34
C TYR A 124 3.86 4.97 5.39
N TYR A 125 3.33 5.25 6.57
CA TYR A 125 2.39 6.33 6.79
C TYR A 125 2.65 7.03 8.12
N ALA A 126 2.42 8.34 8.14
CA ALA A 126 2.42 9.13 9.36
C ALA A 126 1.07 8.96 10.09
N THR A 127 1.08 8.81 11.42
CA THR A 127 -0.17 8.67 12.20
C THR A 127 -0.80 10.01 12.58
N ASP A 128 -0.05 11.09 12.44
CA ASP A 128 -0.38 12.46 12.81
C ASP A 128 -0.55 13.40 11.59
N HIS A 129 -0.16 12.94 10.40
CA HIS A 129 -0.29 13.68 9.14
C HIS A 129 -0.96 12.82 8.06
N ASN A 130 -1.69 13.44 7.14
CA ASN A 130 -2.15 12.80 5.91
C ASN A 130 -0.96 12.65 4.94
N LEU A 131 -0.06 11.72 5.25
CA LEU A 131 1.19 11.50 4.54
C LEU A 131 1.52 10.01 4.48
N VAL A 132 1.72 9.52 3.26
CA VAL A 132 2.11 8.14 2.96
C VAL A 132 3.28 8.18 1.98
N ALA A 133 4.28 7.33 2.18
CA ALA A 133 5.42 7.24 1.27
C ALA A 133 5.98 5.82 1.19
N SER A 134 6.75 5.55 0.14
CA SER A 134 7.38 4.23 -0.05
C SER A 134 8.54 3.95 0.91
N HIS A 135 9.15 4.99 1.47
CA HIS A 135 10.33 4.88 2.35
C HIS A 135 10.07 5.58 3.68
N TYR A 136 10.46 4.93 4.78
CA TYR A 136 10.41 5.51 6.12
C TYR A 136 11.19 6.84 6.19
N ASN A 137 12.44 6.86 5.72
CA ASN A 137 13.28 8.06 5.78
C ASN A 137 12.71 9.19 4.92
N LEU A 138 11.98 8.88 3.84
CA LEU A 138 11.30 9.91 3.05
C LEU A 138 10.20 10.61 3.86
N ILE A 139 9.44 9.90 4.71
CA ILE A 139 8.52 10.55 5.65
C ILE A 139 9.31 11.35 6.69
N SER A 140 10.38 10.78 7.23
CA SER A 140 11.23 11.43 8.25
C SER A 140 11.90 12.71 7.76
N ASP A 141 12.11 12.88 6.46
CA ASP A 141 12.67 14.10 5.86
C ASP A 141 11.60 15.20 5.67
N LEU A 142 10.32 14.82 5.68
CA LEU A 142 9.17 15.71 5.43
C LEU A 142 8.52 16.20 6.71
N ILE A 143 8.53 15.39 7.79
CA ILE A 143 7.91 15.72 9.08
C ILE A 143 8.84 15.40 10.26
N PRO A 144 8.69 16.09 11.41
CA PRO A 144 9.38 15.71 12.63
C PRO A 144 9.06 14.28 13.05
N THR A 145 10.07 13.55 13.53
CA THR A 145 9.91 12.17 14.00
C THR A 145 10.01 12.06 15.51
N GLU A 146 9.13 11.26 16.09
CA GLU A 146 9.20 10.91 17.51
C GLU A 146 9.97 9.61 17.67
N THR A 147 11.21 9.67 18.16
CA THR A 147 12.06 8.47 18.29
C THR A 147 11.39 7.39 19.13
N LEU A 148 11.24 6.21 18.54
CA LEU A 148 10.83 5.00 19.26
C LEU A 148 11.90 4.66 20.29
N LYS A 149 11.53 4.69 21.58
CA LYS A 149 12.41 4.28 22.69
C LYS A 149 12.61 2.76 22.67
N LEU A 150 13.43 2.28 21.74
CA LEU A 150 13.71 0.87 21.41
C LEU A 150 14.26 0.07 22.61
N GLY A 151 15.07 0.71 23.47
CA GLY A 151 15.82 0.05 24.55
C GLY A 151 15.00 -0.65 25.65
N LYS A 152 13.66 -0.50 25.67
CA LYS A 152 12.79 -1.23 26.61
C LYS A 152 11.84 -2.25 25.96
N LYS A 153 11.73 -2.28 24.63
CA LYS A 153 10.69 -3.05 23.91
C LYS A 153 11.18 -4.38 23.31
N TYR A 154 12.50 -4.59 23.14
CA TYR A 154 13.06 -5.87 22.63
C TYR A 154 12.76 -7.09 23.51
N ALA A 155 12.61 -6.90 24.82
CA ALA A 155 12.38 -7.99 25.77
C ALA A 155 11.02 -8.70 25.58
N THR A 156 10.15 -8.23 24.68
CA THR A 156 8.74 -8.67 24.60
C THR A 156 8.28 -9.20 23.24
N VAL A 157 9.18 -9.34 22.24
CA VAL A 157 8.77 -9.71 20.86
C VAL A 157 7.69 -8.76 20.29
N SER A 158 7.54 -7.57 20.89
CA SER A 158 6.49 -6.61 20.53
C SER A 158 6.84 -5.74 19.33
N PHE A 159 8.00 -5.97 18.69
CA PHE A 159 8.37 -5.32 17.45
C PHE A 159 7.78 -6.09 16.28
N THR A 160 6.60 -5.66 15.86
CA THR A 160 5.82 -6.20 14.76
C THR A 160 6.13 -5.44 13.47
N TYR A 161 5.82 -6.05 12.32
CA TYR A 161 6.19 -5.54 10.98
C TYR A 161 5.63 -4.13 10.67
N ASP A 162 4.59 -3.70 11.36
CA ASP A 162 3.98 -2.37 11.25
C ASP A 162 4.77 -1.26 11.94
N LYS A 163 5.79 -1.57 12.74
CA LYS A 163 6.57 -0.57 13.50
C LYS A 163 7.79 -0.08 12.73
N SER A 164 8.17 1.17 13.00
CA SER A 164 9.38 1.81 12.48
C SER A 164 10.24 2.38 13.62
N PRO A 165 11.42 2.96 13.33
CA PRO A 165 12.21 3.69 14.33
C PRO A 165 11.53 4.95 14.92
N ALA A 166 10.38 5.38 14.40
CA ALA A 166 9.57 6.46 14.96
C ALA A 166 8.19 5.97 15.46
N GLU A 167 7.68 6.52 16.56
CA GLU A 167 6.35 6.18 17.10
C GLU A 167 5.21 6.69 16.18
N ASN A 168 5.42 7.85 15.53
CA ASN A 168 4.43 8.48 14.65
C ASN A 168 4.51 8.01 13.19
N ILE A 169 5.41 7.07 12.84
CA ILE A 169 5.50 6.48 11.50
C ILE A 169 5.34 4.97 11.59
N LYS A 170 4.42 4.43 10.81
CA LYS A 170 4.11 3.00 10.74
C LYS A 170 4.21 2.47 9.33
N SER A 171 4.34 1.16 9.19
CA SER A 171 4.30 0.44 7.91
C SER A 171 2.95 -0.26 7.74
N ILE A 172 2.46 -0.34 6.51
CA ILE A 172 1.30 -1.18 6.18
C ILE A 172 1.78 -2.64 6.08
N MET A 173 1.09 -3.53 6.81
CA MET A 173 1.37 -4.96 6.79
C MET A 173 0.80 -5.66 5.56
N PRO A 174 1.37 -6.81 5.16
CA PRO A 174 0.81 -7.62 4.08
C PRO A 174 -0.67 -7.96 4.31
N ASN A 175 -1.48 -7.80 3.25
CA ASN A 175 -2.93 -8.02 3.27
C ASN A 175 -3.73 -7.07 4.19
N PHE A 176 -3.16 -5.90 4.53
CA PHE A 176 -3.89 -4.81 5.18
C PHE A 176 -4.10 -3.66 4.20
N LYS A 177 -5.23 -2.99 4.38
CA LYS A 177 -5.51 -1.69 3.80
C LYS A 177 -5.38 -0.62 4.87
N LEU A 178 -5.00 0.58 4.46
CA LEU A 178 -4.99 1.79 5.29
C LEU A 178 -6.15 2.70 4.86
N ASP A 179 -6.95 3.13 5.82
CA ASP A 179 -7.80 4.31 5.68
C ASP A 179 -6.90 5.54 5.85
N PHE A 180 -6.70 6.27 4.76
CA PHE A 180 -5.76 7.38 4.71
C PHE A 180 -6.13 8.51 5.67
N GLN A 181 -7.41 8.80 5.85
CA GLN A 181 -7.89 9.89 6.70
C GLN A 181 -7.80 9.49 8.17
N ASN A 182 -8.36 8.34 8.53
CA ASN A 182 -8.49 7.89 9.92
C ASN A 182 -7.25 7.19 10.47
N LYS A 183 -6.27 6.85 9.61
CA LYS A 183 -5.06 6.09 9.98
C LYS A 183 -5.35 4.71 10.54
N ASP A 184 -6.52 4.17 10.22
CA ASP A 184 -6.94 2.84 10.64
C ASP A 184 -6.48 1.79 9.63
N THR A 185 -5.96 0.66 10.12
CA THR A 185 -5.53 -0.44 9.27
C THR A 185 -6.44 -1.63 9.46
N LYS A 186 -6.95 -2.16 8.34
CA LYS A 186 -7.85 -3.32 8.35
C LYS A 186 -7.32 -4.40 7.43
N ARG A 187 -7.36 -5.64 7.90
CA ARG A 187 -7.05 -6.79 7.06
C ARG A 187 -8.13 -6.93 5.97
N PHE A 188 -7.73 -7.03 4.71
CA PHE A 188 -8.65 -7.27 3.58
C PHE A 188 -8.50 -8.67 2.96
N PHE A 189 -7.47 -9.43 3.37
CA PHE A 189 -7.29 -10.84 3.02
C PHE A 189 -6.66 -11.65 4.19
N PRO A 190 -7.05 -12.92 4.41
CA PRO A 190 -8.13 -13.66 3.73
C PRO A 190 -9.53 -13.18 4.16
N ARG A 191 -10.52 -13.39 3.28
CA ARG A 191 -11.92 -12.98 3.51
C ARG A 191 -12.84 -14.12 3.97
N SER A 192 -12.39 -15.37 3.91
CA SER A 192 -13.13 -16.54 4.37
C SER A 192 -12.55 -17.11 5.66
N ILE A 193 -13.40 -17.77 6.44
CA ILE A 193 -12.95 -18.51 7.62
C ILE A 193 -12.03 -19.64 7.16
N ASN A 194 -10.90 -19.82 7.85
CA ASN A 194 -10.01 -20.95 7.61
C ASN A 194 -10.80 -22.25 7.75
N LYS A 195 -11.01 -22.96 6.63
CA LYS A 195 -11.75 -24.24 6.56
C LYS A 195 -11.13 -25.35 7.44
N TYR A 196 -9.86 -25.20 7.82
CA TYR A 196 -9.15 -26.11 8.71
C TYR A 196 -9.21 -25.69 10.18
N LYS A 197 -9.85 -24.57 10.53
CA LYS A 197 -9.87 -24.03 11.90
C LYS A 197 -10.36 -25.07 12.93
N ASN A 198 -11.43 -25.79 12.59
CA ASN A 198 -12.06 -26.78 13.46
C ASN A 198 -11.64 -28.22 13.15
N MET A 199 -10.67 -28.42 12.25
CA MET A 199 -10.20 -29.77 11.90
C MET A 199 -9.26 -30.31 13.00
N PRO A 200 -9.44 -31.55 13.47
CA PRO A 200 -8.51 -32.22 14.39
C PRO A 200 -7.09 -32.25 13.85
N GLU A 201 -6.10 -32.17 14.73
CA GLU A 201 -4.69 -32.06 14.35
C GLU A 201 -4.19 -33.27 13.56
N GLU A 202 -4.56 -34.49 13.99
CA GLU A 202 -4.25 -35.73 13.27
C GLU A 202 -4.81 -35.76 11.84
N GLN A 203 -6.01 -35.21 11.64
CA GLN A 203 -6.60 -35.09 10.31
C GLN A 203 -5.86 -34.05 9.44
N LYS A 204 -5.36 -32.97 10.04
CA LYS A 204 -4.52 -32.00 9.32
C LYS A 204 -3.23 -32.66 8.84
N TYR A 205 -2.51 -33.34 9.74
CA TYR A 205 -1.26 -34.03 9.40
C TYR A 205 -1.46 -35.08 8.31
N SER A 206 -2.48 -35.94 8.47
CA SER A 206 -2.81 -36.96 7.47
C SER A 206 -3.16 -36.38 6.10
N LEU A 207 -3.67 -35.15 6.02
CA LEU A 207 -3.97 -34.47 4.76
C LEU A 207 -2.71 -33.89 4.12
N PHE A 208 -1.82 -33.28 4.92
CA PHE A 208 -0.56 -32.70 4.44
C PHE A 208 0.46 -33.75 4.01
N GLU A 209 0.53 -34.90 4.69
CA GLU A 209 1.44 -36.01 4.33
C GLU A 209 1.02 -36.74 3.04
N LYS A 210 -0.19 -36.49 2.53
CA LYS A 210 -0.72 -37.06 1.28
C LYS A 210 -0.55 -36.14 0.05
N LEU A 211 -0.08 -34.90 0.24
CA LEU A 211 0.21 -33.93 -0.82
C LEU A 211 1.69 -33.97 -1.18
#